data_AF-R8D9T8-F1
#
_entry.id   AF-R8D9T8-F1
#
_cell.length_a   1.000
_cell.length_b   1.000
_cell.length_c   1.000
_cell.angle_alpha   90.00
_cell.angle_beta   90.00
_cell.angle_gamma   90.00
#
_symmetry.space_group_name_H-M   'P 1'
#
loop_
_entity.id
_entity.type
_entity.pdbx_description
1 polymer ?
#
loop_
_entity_poly.entity_id
_entity_poly.type
_entity_poly.pdbx_seq_one_letter_code
_entity_poly.pdbx_strand_id
1 'polypeptide(L)'
;MLFKLSMSGLKSKQDYIVLLVGLIVSISIFYMFQTLALNKGFLESNAHVGPIVYIFHIGSFLLAIVTFFYILYANSFLLSLRQKSLACT
;
A
#
# COMPACT_ATOMS: atom_id res chain seq x y z
N MET A 1 -16.98 -24.53 5.34
CA MET A 1 -16.69 -24.06 6.72
C MET A 1 -15.59 -22.99 6.78
N LEU A 2 -14.45 -23.17 6.11
CA LEU A 2 -13.34 -22.19 6.09
C LEU A 2 -13.74 -20.78 5.59
N PHE A 3 -14.54 -20.70 4.53
CA PHE A 3 -14.98 -19.41 3.96
C PHE A 3 -15.89 -18.62 4.92
N LYS A 4 -16.74 -19.30 5.71
CA LYS A 4 -17.59 -18.66 6.74
C LYS A 4 -16.79 -18.19 7.96
N LEU A 5 -15.76 -18.92 8.37
CA LEU A 5 -14.83 -18.50 9.43
C LEU A 5 -13.96 -17.31 9.01
N SER A 6 -13.44 -17.32 7.76
CA SER A 6 -12.73 -16.18 7.17
C SER A 6 -13.62 -14.93 7.08
N MET A 7 -14.90 -15.12 6.70
CA MET A 7 -15.86 -14.02 6.61
C MET A 7 -16.28 -13.48 8.00
N SER A 8 -16.31 -14.33 9.03
CA SER A 8 -16.58 -13.91 10.42
C SER A 8 -15.40 -13.13 11.03
N GLY A 9 -14.16 -13.53 10.72
CA GLY A 9 -12.95 -12.80 11.12
C GLY A 9 -12.85 -11.41 10.47
N LEU A 10 -13.30 -11.27 9.21
CA LEU A 10 -13.38 -9.97 8.51
C LEU A 10 -14.44 -9.03 9.11
N LYS A 11 -15.59 -9.57 9.55
CA LYS A 11 -16.71 -8.76 10.02
C LYS A 11 -16.54 -8.18 11.43
N SER A 12 -15.67 -8.75 12.26
CA SER A 12 -15.41 -8.27 13.64
C SER A 12 -14.38 -7.15 13.74
N LYS A 13 -13.77 -6.72 12.62
CA LYS A 13 -12.62 -5.80 12.60
C LYS A 13 -12.80 -4.79 11.47
N GLN A 14 -13.67 -3.78 11.63
CA GLN A 14 -13.82 -2.67 10.66
C GLN A 14 -12.47 -2.02 10.30
N ASP A 15 -11.54 -1.97 11.26
CA ASP A 15 -10.17 -1.50 11.06
C ASP A 15 -9.39 -2.29 9.99
N TYR A 16 -9.76 -3.54 9.74
CA TYR A 16 -9.12 -4.40 8.74
C TYR A 16 -9.43 -3.96 7.31
N ILE A 17 -10.68 -3.60 7.04
CA ILE A 17 -11.08 -3.09 5.72
C ILE A 17 -10.42 -1.74 5.48
N VAL A 18 -10.33 -0.89 6.50
CA VAL A 18 -9.64 0.41 6.41
C VAL A 18 -8.15 0.20 6.11
N LEU A 19 -7.49 -0.74 6.79
CA LEU A 19 -6.09 -1.06 6.54
C LEU A 19 -5.86 -1.62 5.12
N LEU A 20 -6.74 -2.52 4.68
CA LEU A 20 -6.66 -3.13 3.36
C LEU A 20 -6.92 -2.10 2.24
N VAL A 21 -7.91 -1.22 2.42
CA VAL A 21 -8.20 -0.12 1.48
C VAL A 21 -7.04 0.88 1.45
N GLY A 22 -6.48 1.23 2.61
CA GLY A 22 -5.29 2.09 2.70
C GLY A 22 -4.10 1.54 1.92
N LEU A 23 -3.87 0.22 2.01
CA LEU A 23 -2.84 -0.45 1.22
C LEU A 23 -3.09 -0.33 -0.29
N ILE A 24 -4.31 -0.63 -0.74
CA ILE A 24 -4.69 -0.57 -2.17
C ILE A 24 -4.53 0.85 -2.72
N VAL A 25 -4.97 1.86 -1.95
CA VAL A 25 -4.88 3.26 -2.35
C VAL A 25 -3.41 3.71 -2.44
N SER A 26 -2.57 3.31 -1.47
CA SER A 26 -1.13 3.62 -1.50
C SER A 26 -0.43 3.04 -2.75
N ILE A 27 -0.69 1.77 -3.07
CA ILE A 27 -0.12 1.10 -4.26
C ILE A 27 -0.60 1.79 -5.55
N SER A 28 -1.87 2.20 -5.59
CA SER A 28 -2.45 2.89 -6.75
C SER A 28 -1.80 4.26 -6.99
N ILE A 29 -1.62 5.05 -5.93
CA ILE A 29 -0.94 6.34 -6.00
C ILE A 29 0.51 6.15 -6.45
N PHE A 30 1.22 5.17 -5.88
CA PHE A 30 2.59 4.86 -6.28
C PHE A 30 2.69 4.55 -7.78
N TYR A 31 1.82 3.67 -8.29
CA TYR A 31 1.82 3.28 -9.70
C TYR A 31 1.49 4.46 -10.64
N MET A 32 0.59 5.34 -10.23
CA MET A 32 0.24 6.54 -10.97
C MET A 32 1.44 7.52 -11.07
N PHE A 33 2.08 7.83 -9.94
CA PHE A 33 3.27 8.71 -9.92
C PHE A 33 4.43 8.12 -10.72
N GLN A 34 4.66 6.81 -10.61
CA GLN A 34 5.70 6.11 -11.36
C GLN A 34 5.44 6.17 -12.88
N THR A 35 4.17 6.02 -13.29
CA THR A 35 3.77 6.08 -14.71
C THR A 35 4.03 7.47 -15.29
N LEU A 36 3.70 8.54 -14.55
CA LEU A 36 4.00 9.91 -14.98
C LEU A 36 5.51 10.17 -15.09
N ALA A 37 6.28 9.66 -14.14
CA ALA A 37 7.74 9.79 -14.12
C ALA A 37 8.44 9.07 -15.28
N LEU A 38 7.87 7.97 -15.78
CA LEU A 38 8.43 7.16 -16.86
C LEU A 38 7.86 7.52 -18.25
N ASN A 39 6.87 8.41 -18.33
CA ASN A 39 6.22 8.75 -19.58
C ASN A 39 6.99 9.85 -20.34
N LYS A 40 7.77 9.45 -21.35
CA LYS A 40 8.57 10.39 -22.16
C LYS A 40 7.75 11.49 -22.84
N GLY A 41 6.54 11.19 -23.31
CA GLY A 41 5.66 12.19 -23.94
C GLY A 41 5.13 13.23 -22.96
N PHE A 42 4.79 12.82 -21.74
CA PHE A 42 4.45 13.74 -20.64
C PHE A 42 5.65 14.60 -20.25
N LEU A 43 6.83 14.00 -20.19
CA LEU A 43 8.06 14.72 -19.86
C LEU A 43 8.42 15.74 -20.94
N GLU A 44 8.50 15.35 -22.20
CA GLU A 44 8.90 16.24 -23.32
C GLU A 44 7.90 17.37 -23.60
N SER A 45 6.61 17.17 -23.32
CA SER A 45 5.57 18.21 -23.48
C SER A 45 5.56 19.25 -22.36
N ASN A 46 6.21 18.98 -21.22
CA ASN A 46 6.33 19.91 -20.10
C ASN A 46 7.77 20.43 -20.05
N ALA A 47 8.00 21.65 -20.53
CA ALA A 47 9.30 22.28 -20.82
C ALA A 47 10.33 22.38 -19.66
N HIS A 48 10.10 21.74 -18.51
CA HIS A 48 10.99 21.66 -17.34
C HIS A 48 11.27 20.19 -16.93
N VAL A 49 11.73 19.38 -17.89
CA VAL A 49 11.93 17.93 -17.73
C VAL A 49 12.93 17.56 -16.62
N GLY A 50 14.02 18.32 -16.50
CA GLY A 50 15.13 17.96 -15.60
C GLY A 50 14.74 17.90 -14.13
N PRO A 51 14.24 19.00 -13.53
CA PRO A 51 13.91 19.04 -12.10
C PRO A 51 12.71 18.13 -11.75
N ILE A 52 11.72 18.05 -12.64
CA ILE A 52 10.47 17.31 -12.41
C ILE A 52 10.73 15.81 -12.25
N VAL A 53 11.53 15.21 -13.15
CA VAL A 53 11.86 13.77 -13.07
C VAL A 53 12.53 13.43 -11.73
N TYR A 54 13.43 14.30 -11.26
CA TYR A 54 14.15 14.07 -10.00
C TYR A 54 13.21 14.10 -8.79
N ILE A 55 12.25 15.02 -8.76
CA ILE A 55 11.22 15.12 -7.72
C ILE A 55 10.32 13.89 -7.71
N PHE A 56 9.92 13.40 -8.90
CA PHE A 56 9.13 12.18 -9.02
C PHE A 56 9.90 10.93 -8.57
N HIS A 57 11.20 10.83 -8.87
CA HIS A 57 12.03 9.72 -8.40
C HIS A 57 12.23 9.73 -6.88
N ILE A 58 12.53 10.88 -6.29
CA ILE A 58 12.63 11.02 -4.84
C ILE A 58 11.28 10.71 -4.17
N GLY A 59 10.18 11.22 -4.73
CA GLY A 59 8.83 10.95 -4.23
C GLY A 59 8.46 9.47 -4.27
N SER A 60 8.77 8.78 -5.38
CA SER A 60 8.60 7.33 -5.51
C SER A 60 9.44 6.58 -4.48
N PHE A 61 10.72 6.94 -4.33
CA PHE A 61 11.60 6.31 -3.34
C PHE A 61 11.11 6.48 -1.90
N LEU A 62 10.68 7.69 -1.53
CA LEU A 62 10.13 7.97 -0.20
C LEU A 62 8.82 7.22 0.04
N LEU A 63 7.94 7.15 -0.97
CA LEU A 63 6.68 6.40 -0.90
C LEU A 63 6.93 4.89 -0.79
N ALA A 64 7.96 4.36 -1.44
CA ALA A 64 8.38 2.96 -1.30
C ALA A 64 8.81 2.63 0.13
N ILE A 65 9.57 3.53 0.79
CA ILE A 65 9.95 3.38 2.20
C ILE A 65 8.72 3.37 3.11
N VAL A 66 7.80 4.33 2.93
CA VAL A 66 6.54 4.39 3.72
C VAL A 66 5.72 3.11 3.52
N THR A 67 5.61 2.64 2.27
CA THR A 67 4.88 1.41 1.93
C THR A 67 5.54 0.17 2.54
N PHE A 68 6.87 0.11 2.59
CA PHE A 68 7.59 -0.99 3.25
C PHE A 68 7.24 -1.08 4.74
N PHE A 69 7.29 0.04 5.47
CA PHE A 69 6.86 0.08 6.88
C PHE A 69 5.38 -0.26 7.03
N TYR A 70 4.52 0.20 6.11
CA TYR A 70 3.10 -0.12 6.11
C TYR A 70 2.85 -1.62 5.93
N ILE A 71 3.57 -2.29 5.03
CA ILE A 71 3.51 -3.75 4.83
C ILE A 71 3.97 -4.47 6.09
N LEU A 72 5.07 -4.06 6.72
CA LEU A 72 5.55 -4.65 7.97
C LEU A 72 4.52 -4.50 9.09
N TYR A 73 3.91 -3.32 9.22
CA TYR A 73 2.85 -3.06 10.20
C TYR A 73 1.62 -3.93 9.93
N ALA A 74 1.18 -4.01 8.67
CA ALA A 74 0.09 -4.88 8.25
C ALA A 74 0.40 -6.35 8.57
N ASN A 75 1.62 -6.82 8.30
CA ASN A 75 2.01 -8.20 8.57
C ASN A 75 2.05 -8.53 10.07
N SER A 76 2.59 -7.61 10.89
CA SER A 76 2.58 -7.75 12.36
C SER A 76 1.15 -7.76 12.91
N PHE A 77 0.27 -6.94 12.33
CA PHE A 77 -1.15 -6.94 12.65
C PHE A 77 -1.83 -8.27 12.26
N LEU A 78 -1.56 -8.82 11.07
CA LEU A 78 -2.07 -10.14 10.66
C LEU A 78 -1.60 -11.26 11.61
N LEU A 79 -0.34 -11.22 12.04
CA LEU A 79 0.22 -12.18 12.98
C LEU A 79 -0.44 -12.10 14.36
N SER A 80 -0.78 -10.89 14.83
CA SER A 80 -1.50 -10.70 16.09
C SER A 80 -2.89 -11.36 16.09
N LEU A 81 -3.55 -11.41 14.93
CA LEU A 81 -4.83 -12.10 14.76
C LEU A 81 -4.66 -13.62 14.82
N ARG A 82 -3.59 -14.14 14.22
CA ARG A 82 -3.26 -15.58 14.25
C ARG A 82 -2.91 -16.06 15.67
N GLN A 83 -2.23 -15.24 16.48
CA GLN A 83 -1.99 -15.56 17.90
C GLN A 83 -3.29 -15.57 18.72
N LYS A 84 -4.20 -14.63 18.47
CA LYS A 84 -5.49 -14.58 19.17
C LYS A 84 -6.39 -15.79 18.88
N SER A 85 -6.34 -16.35 17.68
CA SER A 85 -7.07 -17.57 17.34
C SER A 85 -6.50 -18.84 17.99
N LEU A 86 -5.21 -18.84 18.37
CA LEU A 86 -4.53 -19.99 19.00
C LEU A 86 -4.55 -19.93 20.54
N ALA A 87 -4.61 -18.73 21.12
CA ALA A 87 -4.68 -18.56 22.58
C ALA A 87 -6.08 -18.87 23.18
N CYS A 88 -7.07 -19.20 22.36
CA CYS A 88 -8.46 -19.47 22.77
C CYS A 88 -8.92 -20.90 22.42
N THR A 89 -7.98 -21.84 22.28
CA THR A 89 -8.21 -23.29 22.18
C THR A 89 -7.58 -24.00 23.35
#